data_AF-A0A0C9MYN4-F1
#
_entry.id   AF-A0A0C9MYN4-F1
#
_cell.length_a   1.000
_cell.length_b   1.000
_cell.length_c   1.000
_cell.angle_alpha   90.00
_cell.angle_beta   90.00
_cell.angle_gamma   90.00
#
_symmetry.space_group_name_H-M   'P 1'
#
loop_
_entity.id
_entity.type
_entity.pdbx_description
1 polymer ?
#
loop_
_entity_poly.entity_id
_entity_poly.type
_entity_poly.pdbx_seq_one_letter_code
_entity_poly.pdbx_strand_id
1 'polypeptide(L)'
;MILTADQRVMLARRIAEDRLIALEPPFTPPDWACELQAYSYTPIAFVMTANGVVGPWRYADEIDWLDAVAVRFETPWGCPIDPRANSDWDDY
;
A
#
# COMPACT_ATOMS: atom_id res chain seq x y z
N MET A 1 -12.90 -8.76 -7.63
CA MET A 1 -13.80 -8.34 -6.54
C MET A 1 -14.37 -6.96 -6.87
N ILE A 2 -15.61 -6.62 -6.49
CA ILE A 2 -16.20 -5.29 -6.75
C ILE A 2 -16.65 -4.67 -5.42
N LEU A 3 -16.16 -3.47 -5.12
CA LEU A 3 -16.54 -2.69 -3.93
C LEU A 3 -17.86 -1.94 -4.17
N THR A 4 -18.80 -2.03 -3.22
CA THR A 4 -20.04 -1.22 -3.21
C THR A 4 -19.74 0.25 -2.92
N ALA A 5 -20.71 1.14 -3.17
CA ALA A 5 -20.57 2.57 -2.89
C ALA A 5 -20.28 2.84 -1.40
N ASP A 6 -21.01 2.18 -0.49
CA ASP A 6 -20.82 2.33 0.95
C ASP A 6 -19.44 1.83 1.40
N GLN A 7 -18.98 0.71 0.83
CA GLN A 7 -17.63 0.20 1.09
C GLN A 7 -16.57 1.20 0.64
N ARG A 8 -16.72 1.84 -0.53
CA ARG A 8 -15.78 2.86 -1.02
C ARG A 8 -15.71 4.06 -0.08
N VAL A 9 -16.85 4.57 0.41
CA VAL A 9 -16.87 5.72 1.35
C VAL A 9 -16.21 5.35 2.68
N MET A 10 -16.52 4.18 3.22
CA MET A 10 -15.92 3.68 4.47
C MET A 10 -14.41 3.52 4.32
N LEU A 11 -13.95 2.88 3.24
CA LEU A 11 -12.53 2.66 2.97
C LEU A 11 -11.79 3.99 2.74
N ALA A 12 -12.34 4.90 1.95
CA ALA A 12 -11.72 6.21 1.71
C ALA A 12 -11.50 7.00 3.01
N ARG A 13 -12.47 6.97 3.93
CA ARG A 13 -12.32 7.57 5.25
C ARG A 13 -11.17 6.93 6.03
N ARG A 14 -11.11 5.60 6.07
CA ARG A 14 -10.07 4.89 6.81
C ARG A 14 -8.69 5.04 6.21
N ILE A 15 -8.58 5.09 4.89
CA ILE A 15 -7.33 5.37 4.18
C ILE A 15 -6.75 6.72 4.65
N ALA A 16 -7.60 7.74 4.79
CA ALA A 16 -7.18 9.05 5.31
C ALA A 16 -6.78 9.00 6.80
N GLU A 17 -7.58 8.32 7.64
CA GLU A 17 -7.31 8.18 9.08
C GLU A 17 -6.01 7.39 9.35
N ASP A 18 -5.79 6.29 8.64
CA ASP A 18 -4.64 5.38 8.77
C ASP A 18 -3.41 5.82 7.94
N ARG A 19 -3.53 6.94 7.19
CA ARG A 19 -2.51 7.50 6.28
C ARG A 19 -1.98 6.49 5.27
N LEU A 20 -2.90 5.79 4.62
CA LEU A 20 -2.58 4.80 3.59
C LEU A 20 -2.62 5.44 2.19
N ILE A 21 -1.93 4.78 1.27
CA ILE A 21 -1.95 5.03 -0.17
C ILE A 21 -3.05 4.13 -0.76
N ALA A 22 -4.07 4.72 -1.37
CA ALA A 22 -5.11 3.95 -2.06
C ALA A 22 -4.51 3.26 -3.31
N LEU A 23 -4.89 2.00 -3.54
CA LEU A 23 -4.53 1.27 -4.74
C LEU A 23 -5.54 1.55 -5.85
N GLU A 24 -5.04 2.01 -7.00
CA GLU A 24 -5.85 2.28 -8.19
C GLU A 24 -5.17 1.65 -9.43
N PRO A 25 -5.73 0.56 -10.00
CA PRO A 25 -6.91 -0.17 -9.54
C PRO A 25 -6.67 -0.97 -8.23
N PRO A 26 -7.70 -1.22 -7.42
CA PRO A 26 -7.60 -2.12 -6.27
C PRO A 26 -7.48 -3.56 -6.75
N PHE A 27 -7.00 -4.45 -5.86
CA PHE A 27 -6.84 -5.88 -6.12
C PHE A 27 -5.75 -6.24 -7.14
N THR A 28 -4.89 -5.28 -7.47
CA THR A 28 -3.78 -5.44 -8.41
C THR A 28 -2.52 -4.81 -7.85
N PRO A 29 -1.34 -5.42 -8.08
CA PRO A 29 -0.08 -4.77 -7.75
C PRO A 29 0.04 -3.44 -8.50
N PRO A 30 0.38 -2.33 -7.83
CA PRO A 30 0.68 -1.07 -8.50
C PRO A 30 2.00 -1.16 -9.27
N ASP A 31 2.17 -0.31 -10.26
CA ASP A 31 3.38 -0.22 -11.10
C ASP A 31 4.63 0.10 -10.28
N TRP A 32 4.53 1.01 -9.32
CA TRP A 32 5.61 1.36 -8.40
C TRP A 32 5.93 0.27 -7.36
N ALA A 33 5.24 -0.88 -7.34
CA ALA A 33 5.51 -1.94 -6.35
C ALA A 33 6.95 -2.49 -6.46
N CYS A 34 7.57 -2.45 -7.65
CA CYS A 34 8.97 -2.84 -7.81
C CYS A 34 9.94 -1.93 -7.06
N GLU A 35 9.59 -0.65 -6.86
CA GLU A 35 10.42 0.33 -6.16
C GLU A 35 10.65 -0.01 -4.68
N LEU A 36 9.81 -0.89 -4.11
CA LEU A 36 9.97 -1.40 -2.75
C LEU A 36 11.26 -2.24 -2.61
N GLN A 37 11.80 -2.76 -3.71
CA GLN A 37 13.07 -3.49 -3.75
C GLN A 37 14.29 -2.56 -3.86
N ALA A 38 14.09 -1.28 -4.21
CA ALA A 38 15.18 -0.31 -4.35
C ALA A 38 15.74 0.17 -2.99
N TYR A 39 15.01 -0.09 -1.89
CA TYR A 39 15.45 0.28 -0.55
C TYR A 39 16.56 -0.65 -0.05
N SER A 40 17.55 -0.08 0.65
CA SER A 40 18.66 -0.83 1.28
C SER A 40 18.24 -1.68 2.49
N TYR A 41 16.96 -1.67 2.83
CA TYR A 41 16.31 -2.38 3.91
C TYR A 41 14.93 -2.82 3.47
N THR A 42 14.36 -3.84 4.09
CA THR A 42 12.99 -4.25 3.79
C THR A 42 11.99 -3.33 4.50
N PRO A 43 11.10 -2.64 3.76
CA PRO A 43 10.01 -1.87 4.36
C PRO A 43 9.03 -2.76 5.13
N ILE A 44 8.50 -2.25 6.24
CA ILE A 44 7.34 -2.82 6.92
C ILE A 44 6.10 -2.35 6.18
N ALA A 45 5.26 -3.28 5.76
CA ALA A 45 4.04 -2.98 5.03
C ALA A 45 2.83 -3.02 5.97
N PHE A 46 1.89 -2.10 5.79
CA PHE A 46 0.57 -2.12 6.40
C PHE A 46 -0.44 -2.19 5.28
N VAL A 47 -1.21 -3.26 5.23
CA VAL A 47 -2.14 -3.52 4.12
C VAL A 47 -3.56 -3.41 4.65
N MET A 48 -4.38 -2.63 3.95
CA MET A 48 -5.83 -2.62 4.13
C MET A 48 -6.46 -3.59 3.14
N THR A 49 -7.27 -4.50 3.67
CA THR A 49 -8.10 -5.42 2.89
C THR A 49 -9.42 -4.79 2.47
N ALA A 50 -10.15 -5.38 1.53
CA ALA A 50 -11.49 -4.90 1.16
C ALA A 50 -12.52 -4.93 2.30
N ASN A 51 -12.29 -5.76 3.33
CA ASN A 51 -13.07 -5.78 4.56
C ASN A 51 -12.71 -4.62 5.51
N GLY A 52 -11.75 -3.78 5.11
CA GLY A 52 -11.20 -2.66 5.87
C GLY A 52 -10.12 -3.06 6.86
N VAL A 53 -9.92 -4.33 7.20
CA VAL A 53 -8.91 -4.70 8.21
C VAL A 53 -7.53 -4.22 7.78
N VAL A 54 -6.82 -3.53 8.68
CA VAL A 54 -5.43 -3.07 8.49
C VAL A 54 -4.53 -3.93 9.36
N GLY A 55 -3.53 -4.55 8.76
CA GLY A 55 -2.57 -5.40 9.47
C GLY A 55 -1.14 -5.19 8.97
N PRO A 56 -0.14 -5.35 9.85
CA PRO A 56 1.25 -5.35 9.43
C PRO A 56 1.57 -6.65 8.67
N TRP A 57 2.29 -6.49 7.58
CA TRP A 57 2.91 -7.56 6.80
C TRP A 57 4.42 -7.43 6.95
N ARG A 58 5.06 -8.57 7.15
CA ARG A 58 6.47 -8.60 7.52
C ARG A 58 7.36 -8.15 6.38
N TYR A 59 6.96 -8.46 5.15
CA TYR A 59 7.68 -8.07 3.95
C TYR A 59 6.71 -7.57 2.87
N ALA A 60 7.18 -6.63 2.06
CA ALA A 60 6.36 -5.97 1.04
C ALA A 60 6.08 -6.87 -0.19
N ASP A 61 6.94 -7.85 -0.44
CA ASP A 61 6.80 -8.90 -1.46
C ASP A 61 5.81 -10.00 -1.03
N GLU A 62 5.48 -10.09 0.26
CA GLU A 62 4.46 -11.02 0.73
C GLU A 62 3.04 -10.53 0.48
N ILE A 63 2.83 -9.23 0.22
CA ILE A 63 1.49 -8.62 0.11
C ILE A 63 0.61 -9.41 -0.86
N ASP A 64 -0.52 -9.93 -0.34
CA ASP A 64 -1.57 -10.48 -1.18
C ASP A 64 -2.35 -9.34 -1.85
N TRP A 65 -1.87 -8.95 -3.03
CA TRP A 65 -2.46 -7.88 -3.82
C TRP A 65 -3.90 -8.16 -4.24
N LEU A 66 -4.36 -9.42 -4.23
CA LEU A 66 -5.71 -9.78 -4.68
C LEU A 66 -6.81 -9.37 -3.68
N ASP A 67 -6.46 -9.07 -2.43
CA ASP A 67 -7.38 -8.57 -1.40
C ASP A 67 -7.04 -7.14 -0.92
N ALA A 68 -5.89 -6.59 -1.36
CA ALA A 68 -5.44 -5.27 -0.97
C ALA A 68 -6.22 -4.13 -1.66
N VAL A 69 -6.59 -3.12 -0.89
CA VAL A 69 -7.23 -1.88 -1.38
C VAL A 69 -6.44 -0.62 -1.07
N ALA A 70 -5.56 -0.67 -0.06
CA ALA A 70 -4.65 0.42 0.27
C ALA A 70 -3.45 -0.10 1.05
N VAL A 71 -2.33 0.60 1.01
CA VAL A 71 -1.10 0.21 1.67
C VAL A 71 -0.37 1.40 2.29
N ARG A 72 0.41 1.17 3.34
CA ARG A 72 1.39 2.12 3.89
C ARG A 72 2.68 1.39 4.11
N PHE A 73 3.80 2.07 3.87
CA PHE A 73 5.12 1.52 4.09
C PHE A 73 5.86 2.37 5.11
N GLU A 74 6.65 1.68 5.93
CA GLU A 74 7.52 2.30 6.92
C GLU A 74 8.90 1.67 6.87
N THR A 75 9.91 2.44 7.23
CA THR A 75 11.25 1.92 7.49
C THR A 75 11.21 1.01 8.74
N PRO A 76 12.23 0.15 8.95
CA PRO A 76 12.38 -0.59 10.20
C PRO A 76 12.43 0.30 11.46
N TRP A 77 12.66 1.61 11.30
CA TRP A 77 12.70 2.59 12.38
C TRP A 77 11.39 3.40 12.53
N GLY A 78 10.34 3.06 11.78
CA GLY A 78 9.02 3.69 11.86
C GLY A 78 8.88 5.01 11.10
N CYS A 79 9.78 5.29 10.15
CA CYS A 79 9.64 6.47 9.29
C CYS A 79 8.74 6.12 8.08
N PRO A 80 7.80 6.99 7.68
CA PRO A 80 6.93 6.73 6.53
C PRO A 80 7.72 6.71 5.23
N ILE A 81 7.30 5.85 4.31
CA ILE A 81 7.87 5.69 2.97
C ILE A 81 6.76 5.92 1.93
N ASP A 82 7.05 6.71 0.91
CA ASP A 82 6.23 6.80 -0.30
C ASP A 82 6.97 6.19 -1.49
N PRO A 83 6.67 4.93 -1.88
CA PRO A 83 7.35 4.27 -2.98
C PRO A 83 7.10 4.94 -4.35
N ARG A 84 6.03 5.75 -4.48
CA ARG A 84 5.76 6.54 -5.69
C ARG A 84 6.78 7.65 -5.91
N ALA A 85 7.48 8.07 -4.86
CA ALA A 85 8.54 9.07 -4.98
C ALA A 85 9.82 8.48 -5.59
N ASN A 86 9.96 7.15 -5.64
CA ASN A 86 11.11 6.50 -6.25
C ASN A 86 10.94 6.24 -7.75
N SER A 87 9.71 6.16 -8.27
CA SER A 87 9.48 5.96 -9.71
C SER A 87 9.91 7.15 -10.58
N ASP A 88 10.18 8.32 -9.97
CA ASP A 88 10.76 9.48 -10.66
C ASP A 88 12.28 9.34 -10.94
N TRP A 89 12.94 8.27 -10.47
CA TRP A 89 14.36 8.03 -10.77
C TRP A 89 14.63 7.50 -12.19
N ASP A 90 13.60 7.25 -13.00
CA ASP A 90 13.72 6.76 -14.38
C ASP A 90 13.96 7.87 -15.44
N ASP A 91 14.14 9.13 -15.00
CA ASP A 91 14.35 10.31 -15.86
C ASP A 91 15.83 10.77 -15.99
N TYR A 92 16.82 9.91 -15.69
CA TYR A 92 18.26 10.24 -15.76
C TYR A 92 19.12 9.37 -16.69
#